data_AF-A0A7V6TKR8-F1
#
_entry.id   AF-A0A7V6TKR8-F1
#
_cell.length_a   1.000
_cell.length_b   1.000
_cell.length_c   1.000
_cell.angle_alpha   90.00
_cell.angle_beta   90.00
_cell.angle_gamma   90.00
#
_symmetry.space_group_name_H-M   'P 1'
#
loop_
_entity.id
_entity.type
_entity.pdbx_description
1 polymer ?
#
loop_
_entity_poly.entity_id
_entity_poly.type
_entity_poly.pdbx_seq_one_letter_code
_entity_poly.pdbx_strand_id
1 'polypeptide(L)'
;LEEMPGEEGYPAYLGSRLANFYERAGIVRCLGSDHRLGVLTAIGAVSPPGGDLSDPVAQSTLRIVQVFWSLDSTLAYRRHFPAINWLTSYSLYSDKIDRWMNDNITSRWSSLRQDAMKLLQEEAELEEIVRLIGHDALSDGDRLKLEAARSLREDFLHQNSFDAVDTFTSLEKQHHMLELLMTWYYQAQKALDSGIEYKKLVNLEVRDELSRLKMVPEDKITDKFDELNAQLNNELSALGTGGK
;
A
#
# COMPACT_ATOMS: atom_id res chain seq x y z
N LEU A 1 -23.77 -18.30 34.35
CA LEU A 1 -23.03 -17.23 35.05
C LEU A 1 -23.93 -16.01 34.96
N GLU A 2 -24.73 -15.74 35.99
CA GLU A 2 -25.67 -14.60 36.04
C GLU A 2 -24.91 -13.29 36.24
N GLU A 3 -23.95 -13.01 35.36
CA GLU A 3 -23.10 -11.82 35.41
C GLU A 3 -23.84 -10.62 34.79
N MET A 4 -23.68 -9.43 35.37
CA MET A 4 -24.23 -8.22 34.78
C MET A 4 -23.54 -7.95 33.43
N PRO A 5 -24.30 -7.75 32.34
CA PRO A 5 -23.73 -7.45 31.04
C PRO A 5 -23.06 -6.08 31.06
N GLY A 6 -21.93 -5.98 30.37
CA GLY A 6 -21.27 -4.73 30.00
C GLY A 6 -21.84 -4.17 28.69
N GLU A 7 -21.00 -3.43 27.96
CA GLU A 7 -21.37 -2.83 26.66
C GLU A 7 -21.85 -3.90 25.66
N GLU A 8 -22.97 -3.64 25.01
CA GLU A 8 -23.64 -4.51 24.02
C GLU A 8 -23.84 -5.97 24.45
N GLY A 9 -23.92 -6.24 25.76
CA GLY A 9 -24.14 -7.60 26.26
C GLY A 9 -22.86 -8.42 26.46
N TYR A 10 -21.68 -7.87 26.15
CA TYR A 10 -20.40 -8.52 26.46
C TYR A 10 -20.08 -8.43 27.95
N PRO A 11 -19.33 -9.39 28.53
CA PRO A 11 -18.89 -9.28 29.91
C PRO A 11 -17.99 -8.07 30.13
N ALA A 12 -18.07 -7.43 31.30
CA ALA A 12 -17.26 -6.25 31.64
C ALA A 12 -15.73 -6.49 31.59
N TYR A 13 -15.29 -7.75 31.63
CA TYR A 13 -13.87 -8.13 31.51
C TYR A 13 -13.39 -8.40 30.08
N LEU A 14 -14.18 -8.12 29.05
CA LEU A 14 -13.78 -8.34 27.64
C LEU A 14 -12.45 -7.63 27.32
N GLY A 15 -12.36 -6.33 27.59
CA GLY A 15 -11.17 -5.54 27.29
C GLY A 15 -9.92 -6.05 28.02
N SER A 16 -10.04 -6.40 29.30
CA SER A 16 -8.90 -6.91 30.07
C SER A 16 -8.45 -8.31 29.62
N ARG A 17 -9.37 -9.16 29.16
CA ARG A 17 -9.04 -10.47 28.57
C ARG A 17 -8.30 -10.30 27.24
N LEU A 18 -8.74 -9.39 26.38
CA LEU A 18 -8.05 -9.08 25.13
C LEU A 18 -6.66 -8.50 25.38
N ALA A 19 -6.53 -7.56 26.33
CA ALA A 19 -5.23 -7.00 26.72
C ALA A 19 -4.27 -8.10 27.19
N ASN A 20 -4.71 -8.95 28.12
CA ASN A 20 -3.91 -10.08 28.61
C ASN A 20 -3.48 -11.05 27.50
N PHE A 21 -4.26 -11.17 26.42
CA PHE A 21 -3.90 -11.99 25.27
C PHE A 21 -2.80 -11.32 24.44
N TYR A 22 -3.00 -10.08 24.01
CA TYR A 22 -2.07 -9.37 23.14
C TYR A 22 -0.76 -8.99 23.82
N GLU A 23 -0.77 -8.71 25.13
CA GLU A 23 0.45 -8.44 25.93
C GLU A 23 1.41 -9.64 26.02
N ARG A 24 0.97 -10.85 25.62
CA ARG A 24 1.85 -12.01 25.50
C ARG A 24 2.66 -12.01 24.21
N ALA A 25 2.27 -11.19 23.22
CA ALA A 25 3.01 -11.01 21.98
C ALA A 25 4.16 -10.01 22.18
N GLY A 26 5.20 -10.14 21.37
CA GLY A 26 6.37 -9.26 21.44
C GLY A 26 7.70 -9.99 21.24
N ILE A 27 8.76 -9.21 21.35
CA ILE A 27 10.14 -9.71 21.30
C ILE A 27 10.57 -9.98 22.74
N VAL A 28 11.00 -11.20 23.03
CA VAL A 28 11.38 -11.64 24.37
C VAL A 28 12.77 -12.24 24.38
N ARG A 29 13.45 -12.11 25.52
CA ARG A 29 14.63 -12.92 25.82
C ARG A 29 14.17 -14.22 26.46
N CYS A 30 14.49 -15.34 25.83
CA CYS A 30 14.16 -16.66 26.34
C CYS A 30 14.92 -16.95 27.63
N LEU A 31 14.29 -17.73 28.51
CA LEU A 31 14.97 -18.31 29.67
C LEU A 31 16.06 -19.29 29.21
N GLY A 32 17.18 -19.30 29.92
CA GLY A 32 18.36 -20.09 29.58
C GLY A 32 19.65 -19.27 29.68
N SER A 33 20.80 -19.96 29.62
CA SER A 33 22.13 -19.33 29.65
C SER A 33 22.59 -18.81 28.29
N ASP A 34 21.88 -19.14 27.21
CA ASP A 34 22.25 -18.86 25.83
C ASP A 34 21.69 -17.52 25.29
N HIS A 35 21.03 -16.73 26.15
CA HIS A 35 20.53 -15.38 25.85
C HIS A 35 19.68 -15.28 24.57
N ARG A 36 19.03 -16.38 24.15
CA ARG A 36 18.24 -16.45 22.91
C ARG A 36 17.12 -15.40 22.87
N LEU A 37 16.85 -14.92 21.67
CA LEU A 37 15.71 -14.05 21.38
C LEU A 37 14.59 -14.86 20.73
N GLY A 38 13.36 -14.63 21.18
CA GLY A 38 12.14 -15.15 20.58
C GLY A 38 11.23 -14.00 20.16
N VAL A 39 10.42 -14.21 19.13
CA VAL A 39 9.44 -13.24 18.65
C VAL A 39 8.10 -13.93 18.52
N LEU A 40 7.06 -13.34 19.10
CA LEU A 40 5.67 -13.72 18.90
C LEU A 40 4.93 -12.54 18.27
N THR A 41 4.52 -12.69 17.00
CA THR A 41 3.65 -11.73 16.31
C THR A 41 2.23 -12.28 16.33
N ALA A 42 1.28 -11.52 16.88
CA ALA A 42 -0.12 -11.89 16.91
C ALA A 42 -0.89 -11.16 15.79
N ILE A 43 -1.65 -11.92 14.99
CA ILE A 43 -2.57 -11.40 13.98
C ILE A 43 -3.97 -11.86 14.38
N GLY A 44 -4.82 -10.92 14.81
CA GLY A 44 -6.19 -11.20 15.22
C GLY A 44 -7.18 -10.83 14.14
N ALA A 45 -8.03 -11.78 13.73
CA ALA A 45 -9.19 -11.50 12.88
C ALA A 45 -10.38 -11.13 13.77
N VAL A 46 -10.97 -9.95 13.54
CA VAL A 46 -12.19 -9.49 14.22
C VAL A 46 -13.30 -9.41 13.19
N SER A 47 -14.47 -9.96 13.52
CA SER A 47 -15.63 -10.04 12.61
C SER A 47 -16.83 -9.30 13.21
N PRO A 48 -16.79 -7.95 13.23
CA PRO A 48 -17.90 -7.17 13.77
C PRO A 48 -19.17 -7.38 12.94
N PRO A 49 -20.35 -7.52 13.56
CA PRO A 49 -21.61 -7.64 12.84
C PRO A 49 -21.81 -6.48 11.86
N GLY A 50 -22.09 -6.80 10.59
CA GLY A 50 -22.30 -5.78 9.56
C GLY A 50 -21.08 -4.92 9.20
N GLY A 51 -19.88 -5.25 9.69
CA GLY A 51 -18.68 -4.42 9.51
C GLY A 51 -18.60 -3.20 10.42
N ASP A 52 -19.42 -3.14 11.47
CA ASP A 52 -19.46 -2.00 12.39
C ASP A 52 -18.23 -1.97 13.31
N LEU A 53 -17.29 -1.08 13.02
CA LEU A 53 -16.08 -0.92 13.84
C LEU A 53 -16.37 -0.32 15.23
N SER A 54 -17.59 0.16 15.51
CA SER A 54 -17.97 0.62 16.84
C SER A 54 -18.29 -0.51 17.83
N ASP A 55 -18.39 -1.76 17.35
CA ASP A 55 -18.57 -2.95 18.20
C ASP A 55 -17.50 -3.03 19.32
N PRO A 56 -17.88 -3.38 20.56
CA PRO A 56 -16.97 -3.40 21.70
C PRO A 56 -15.72 -4.28 21.53
N VAL A 57 -15.81 -5.37 20.75
CA VAL A 57 -14.66 -6.25 20.46
C VAL A 57 -13.68 -5.55 19.53
N ALA A 58 -14.18 -4.89 18.49
CA ALA A 58 -13.37 -4.11 17.57
C ALA A 58 -12.69 -2.94 18.31
N GLN A 59 -13.46 -2.14 19.04
CA GLN A 59 -12.95 -1.00 19.81
C GLN A 59 -11.92 -1.42 20.86
N SER A 60 -12.20 -2.48 21.63
CA SER A 60 -11.27 -2.98 22.65
C SER A 60 -9.97 -3.48 22.02
N THR A 61 -10.05 -4.15 20.87
CA THR A 61 -8.86 -4.65 20.15
C THR A 61 -8.02 -3.51 19.62
N LEU A 62 -8.63 -2.51 18.96
CA LEU A 62 -7.96 -1.34 18.38
C LEU A 62 -7.22 -0.50 19.43
N ARG A 63 -7.70 -0.48 20.68
CA ARG A 63 -7.01 0.21 21.79
C ARG A 63 -5.68 -0.44 22.18
N ILE A 64 -5.46 -1.70 21.83
CA ILE A 64 -4.29 -2.47 22.25
C ILE A 64 -3.31 -2.65 21.09
N VAL A 65 -3.81 -3.04 19.92
CA VAL A 65 -2.97 -3.38 18.78
C VAL A 65 -2.34 -2.14 18.14
N GLN A 66 -1.13 -2.29 17.62
CA GLN A 66 -0.36 -1.20 17.00
C GLN A 66 -0.54 -1.14 15.47
N VAL A 67 -1.25 -2.11 14.89
CA VAL A 67 -1.51 -2.22 13.46
C VAL A 67 -2.97 -2.58 13.26
N PHE A 68 -3.60 -1.92 12.30
CA PHE A 68 -4.97 -2.20 11.89
C PHE A 68 -5.03 -2.31 10.36
N TRP A 69 -5.48 -3.46 9.87
CA TRP A 69 -5.81 -3.69 8.47
C TRP A 69 -7.33 -3.72 8.33
N SER A 70 -7.89 -2.62 7.86
CA SER A 70 -9.33 -2.47 7.62
C SER A 70 -9.69 -3.20 6.33
N LEU A 71 -10.52 -4.24 6.41
CA LEU A 71 -11.04 -4.92 5.22
C LEU A 71 -12.31 -4.22 4.73
N ASP A 72 -12.39 -3.96 3.42
CA ASP A 72 -13.47 -3.18 2.80
C ASP A 72 -14.24 -4.02 1.78
N SER A 73 -15.55 -4.13 2.01
CA SER A 73 -16.47 -4.88 1.16
C SER A 73 -16.61 -4.29 -0.25
N THR A 74 -16.41 -2.98 -0.40
CA THR A 74 -16.44 -2.28 -1.69
C THR A 74 -15.26 -2.70 -2.56
N LEU A 75 -14.07 -2.81 -1.96
CA LEU A 75 -12.86 -3.32 -2.64
C LEU A 75 -13.06 -4.78 -3.06
N ALA A 76 -13.56 -5.61 -2.14
CA ALA A 76 -13.84 -7.02 -2.42
C ALA A 76 -14.87 -7.19 -3.55
N TYR A 77 -15.93 -6.37 -3.58
CA TYR A 77 -16.95 -6.40 -4.64
C TYR A 77 -16.36 -6.05 -6.01
N ARG A 78 -15.39 -5.13 -6.05
CA ARG A 78 -14.63 -4.78 -7.27
C ARG A 78 -13.52 -5.78 -7.60
N ARG A 79 -13.42 -6.89 -6.86
CA ARG A 79 -12.36 -7.91 -6.99
C ARG A 79 -10.95 -7.35 -6.77
N HIS A 80 -10.83 -6.29 -5.97
CA HIS A 80 -9.54 -5.78 -5.53
C HIS A 80 -9.08 -6.58 -4.30
N PHE A 81 -8.06 -7.41 -4.47
CA PHE A 81 -7.52 -8.26 -3.40
C PHE A 81 -6.01 -8.03 -3.22
N PRO A 82 -5.50 -8.07 -1.97
CA PRO A 82 -6.26 -8.16 -0.72
C PRO A 82 -7.12 -6.90 -0.49
N ALA A 83 -8.35 -7.08 0.00
CA ALA A 83 -9.35 -6.00 0.11
C ALA A 83 -9.09 -5.06 1.30
N ILE A 84 -7.84 -4.64 1.49
CA ILE A 84 -7.39 -3.77 2.57
C ILE A 84 -7.58 -2.31 2.13
N ASN A 85 -8.37 -1.56 2.89
CA ASN A 85 -8.55 -0.14 2.64
C ASN A 85 -7.31 0.64 3.12
N TRP A 86 -6.55 1.16 2.16
CA TRP A 86 -5.27 1.83 2.39
C TRP A 86 -5.38 3.18 3.10
N LEU A 87 -6.56 3.82 3.12
CA LEU A 87 -6.76 5.12 3.76
C LEU A 87 -7.19 5.00 5.23
N THR A 88 -7.90 3.94 5.58
CA THR A 88 -8.39 3.70 6.95
C THR A 88 -7.49 2.78 7.77
N SER A 89 -6.67 1.97 7.09
CA SER A 89 -5.66 1.13 7.74
C SER A 89 -4.49 1.95 8.24
N TYR A 90 -3.83 1.48 9.30
CA TYR A 90 -2.65 2.15 9.86
C TYR A 90 -1.66 1.17 10.48
N SER A 91 -0.42 1.61 10.61
CA SER A 91 0.63 0.92 11.35
C SER A 91 1.47 1.93 12.12
N LEU A 92 1.51 1.79 13.44
CA LEU A 92 2.36 2.60 14.33
C LEU A 92 3.84 2.20 14.24
N TYR A 93 4.17 1.17 13.47
CA TYR A 93 5.55 0.75 13.20
C TYR A 93 6.15 1.38 11.94
N SER A 94 5.37 2.14 11.17
CA SER A 94 5.78 2.66 9.85
C SER A 94 7.15 3.37 9.89
N ASP A 95 7.38 4.28 10.83
CA ASP A 95 8.64 5.02 10.94
C ASP A 95 9.86 4.15 11.27
N LYS A 96 9.64 3.03 12.00
CA LYS A 96 10.70 2.08 12.32
C LYS A 96 11.03 1.22 11.11
N ILE A 97 10.00 0.76 10.39
CA ILE A 97 10.17 -0.02 9.17
C ILE A 97 10.81 0.82 8.07
N ASP A 98 10.38 2.07 7.90
CA ASP A 98 10.97 3.01 6.93
C ASP A 98 12.46 3.19 7.16
N ARG A 99 12.89 3.42 8.40
CA ARG A 99 14.32 3.52 8.74
C ARG A 99 15.07 2.23 8.40
N TRP A 100 14.52 1.07 8.75
CA TRP A 100 15.15 -0.20 8.45
C TRP A 100 15.26 -0.44 6.94
N MET A 101 14.21 -0.17 6.17
CA MET A 101 14.22 -0.28 4.70
C MET A 101 15.22 0.68 4.06
N ASN A 102 15.31 1.91 4.60
CA ASN A 102 16.29 2.88 4.16
C ASN A 102 17.73 2.41 4.36
N ASP A 103 18.01 1.77 5.49
CA ASP A 103 19.36 1.31 5.85
C ASP A 103 19.75 -0.01 5.14
N ASN A 104 18.78 -0.87 4.80
CA ASN A 104 19.04 -2.24 4.34
C ASN A 104 18.67 -2.52 2.89
N ILE A 105 17.76 -1.74 2.29
CA ILE A 105 17.27 -1.95 0.93
C ILE A 105 17.62 -0.76 0.04
N THR A 106 17.15 0.44 0.39
CA THR A 106 17.35 1.65 -0.42
C THR A 106 17.07 2.91 0.37
N SER A 107 17.96 3.90 0.32
CA SER A 107 17.80 5.17 1.05
C SER A 107 16.57 5.99 0.64
N ARG A 108 15.91 5.62 -0.47
CA ARG A 108 14.73 6.30 -1.02
C ARG A 108 13.40 5.69 -0.56
N TRP A 109 13.39 4.54 0.12
CA TRP A 109 12.15 3.81 0.43
C TRP A 109 11.10 4.68 1.14
N SER A 110 11.49 5.34 2.22
CA SER A 110 10.55 6.17 3.00
C SER A 110 9.92 7.28 2.15
N SER A 111 10.72 7.96 1.31
CA SER A 111 10.19 9.00 0.42
C SER A 111 9.23 8.45 -0.62
N LEU A 112 9.57 7.31 -1.25
CA LEU A 112 8.73 6.68 -2.27
C LEU A 112 7.39 6.25 -1.66
N ARG A 113 7.42 5.61 -0.49
CA ARG A 113 6.20 5.17 0.22
C ARG A 113 5.32 6.34 0.65
N GLN A 114 5.91 7.41 1.16
CA GLN A 114 5.18 8.61 1.59
C GLN A 114 4.51 9.31 0.41
N ASP A 115 5.24 9.48 -0.70
CA ASP A 115 4.68 10.10 -1.91
C ASP A 115 3.58 9.23 -2.54
N ALA A 116 3.75 7.90 -2.56
CA ALA A 116 2.72 6.98 -3.03
C ALA A 116 1.45 7.05 -2.16
N MET A 117 1.60 7.13 -0.83
CA MET A 117 0.45 7.29 0.07
C MET A 117 -0.24 8.64 -0.12
N LYS A 118 0.54 9.72 -0.31
CA LYS A 118 0.01 11.05 -0.62
C LYS A 118 -0.79 11.03 -1.92
N LEU A 119 -0.27 10.36 -2.96
CA LEU A 119 -0.95 10.23 -4.24
C LEU A 119 -2.29 9.49 -4.13
N LEU A 120 -2.36 8.44 -3.30
CA LEU A 120 -3.61 7.72 -3.01
C LEU A 120 -4.61 8.56 -2.21
N GLN A 121 -4.15 9.47 -1.34
CA GLN A 121 -5.01 10.43 -0.65
C GLN A 121 -5.56 11.49 -1.61
N GLU A 122 -4.69 12.06 -2.44
CA GLU A 122 -5.08 13.02 -3.48
C GLU A 122 -6.05 12.39 -4.49
N GLU A 123 -5.90 11.09 -4.83
CA GLU A 123 -6.88 10.37 -5.65
C GLU A 123 -8.29 10.39 -5.03
N ALA A 124 -8.40 10.13 -3.73
CA ALA A 124 -9.70 10.12 -3.05
C ALA A 124 -10.37 11.50 -3.07
N GLU A 125 -9.60 12.57 -2.85
CA GLU A 125 -10.09 13.95 -2.95
C GLU A 125 -10.52 14.30 -4.39
N LEU A 126 -9.74 13.89 -5.39
CA LEU A 126 -10.05 14.13 -6.80
C LEU A 126 -11.29 13.35 -7.26
N GLU A 127 -11.48 12.12 -6.80
CA GLU A 127 -12.67 11.31 -7.08
C GLU A 127 -13.96 11.96 -6.56
N GLU A 128 -13.92 12.66 -5.43
CA GLU A 128 -15.06 13.44 -4.94
C GLU A 128 -15.39 14.61 -5.89
N ILE A 129 -14.38 15.32 -6.37
CA ILE A 129 -14.53 16.41 -7.34
C ILE A 129 -15.10 15.86 -8.67
N VAL A 130 -14.58 14.73 -9.15
CA VAL A 130 -15.06 14.06 -10.36
C VAL A 130 -16.53 13.69 -10.24
N ARG A 131 -16.99 13.20 -9.09
CA ARG A 131 -18.42 12.87 -8.88
C ARG A 131 -19.33 14.10 -8.97
N LEU A 132 -18.83 15.29 -8.63
CA LEU A 132 -19.61 16.53 -8.63
C LEU A 132 -19.63 17.21 -10.00
N ILE A 133 -18.50 17.25 -10.71
CA ILE A 133 -18.31 18.10 -11.90
C ILE A 133 -17.97 17.28 -13.17
N GLY A 134 -17.61 16.00 -13.02
CA GLY A 134 -17.19 15.11 -14.10
C GLY A 134 -15.69 15.16 -14.41
N HIS A 135 -15.17 14.13 -15.10
CA HIS A 135 -13.75 14.02 -15.45
C HIS A 135 -13.24 15.14 -16.36
N ASP A 136 -14.12 15.75 -17.16
CA ASP A 136 -13.75 16.79 -18.12
C ASP A 136 -13.26 18.08 -17.44
N ALA A 137 -13.62 18.29 -16.17
CA ALA A 137 -13.24 19.47 -15.39
C ALA A 137 -11.82 19.41 -14.80
N LEU A 138 -11.19 18.24 -14.79
CA LEU A 138 -9.86 18.06 -14.21
C LEU A 138 -8.76 18.64 -15.09
N SER A 139 -7.76 19.26 -14.44
CA SER A 139 -6.52 19.64 -15.10
C SER A 139 -5.76 18.39 -15.57
N ASP A 140 -4.89 18.54 -16.58
CA ASP A 140 -4.07 17.42 -17.04
C ASP A 140 -3.15 16.88 -15.93
N GLY A 141 -2.75 17.72 -14.97
CA GLY A 141 -1.99 17.29 -13.79
C GLY A 141 -2.81 16.42 -12.85
N ASP A 142 -4.07 16.78 -12.59
CA ASP A 142 -4.97 15.97 -11.76
C ASP A 142 -5.32 14.64 -12.45
N ARG A 143 -5.49 14.66 -13.77
CA ARG A 143 -5.66 13.43 -14.57
C ARG A 143 -4.44 12.52 -14.46
N LEU A 144 -3.23 13.09 -14.51
CA LEU A 144 -2.00 12.32 -14.32
C LEU A 144 -1.91 11.72 -12.92
N LYS A 145 -2.34 12.45 -11.88
CA LYS A 145 -2.40 11.92 -10.52
C LYS A 145 -3.36 10.73 -10.40
N LEU A 146 -4.57 10.85 -10.92
CA LEU A 146 -5.55 9.75 -10.93
C LEU A 146 -5.00 8.51 -11.66
N GLU A 147 -4.32 8.74 -12.79
CA GLU A 147 -3.75 7.66 -13.59
C GLU A 147 -2.58 6.96 -12.87
N ALA A 148 -1.75 7.72 -12.15
CA ALA A 148 -0.67 7.17 -11.34
C ALA A 148 -1.18 6.45 -10.08
N ALA A 149 -2.20 6.99 -9.43
CA ALA A 149 -2.88 6.33 -8.31
C ALA A 149 -3.55 5.02 -8.76
N ARG A 150 -4.16 4.99 -9.95
CA ARG A 150 -4.69 3.76 -10.55
C ARG A 150 -3.60 2.69 -10.70
N SER A 151 -2.44 3.07 -11.21
CA SER A 151 -1.32 2.14 -11.36
C SER A 151 -0.83 1.62 -10.00
N LEU A 152 -0.74 2.47 -8.96
CA LEU A 152 -0.46 2.00 -7.60
C LEU A 152 -1.51 0.98 -7.12
N ARG A 153 -2.81 1.23 -7.37
CA ARG A 153 -3.87 0.30 -6.94
C ARG A 153 -3.84 -1.03 -7.67
N GLU A 154 -3.63 -1.03 -8.98
CA GLU A 154 -3.80 -2.20 -9.85
C GLU A 154 -2.50 -2.99 -10.04
N ASP A 155 -1.36 -2.30 -10.00
CA ASP A 155 -0.05 -2.88 -10.32
C ASP A 155 0.79 -3.15 -9.07
N PHE A 156 0.52 -2.45 -7.95
CA PHE A 156 1.26 -2.60 -6.69
C PHE A 156 0.41 -3.14 -5.53
N LEU A 157 -0.75 -2.54 -5.24
CA LEU A 157 -1.59 -2.97 -4.11
C LEU A 157 -2.39 -4.24 -4.42
N HIS A 158 -2.83 -4.42 -5.66
CA HIS A 158 -3.55 -5.62 -6.06
C HIS A 158 -2.58 -6.80 -6.24
N GLN A 159 -2.77 -7.83 -5.43
CA GLN A 159 -1.95 -9.02 -5.40
C GLN A 159 -2.81 -10.30 -5.43
N ASN A 160 -2.56 -11.17 -6.40
CA ASN A 160 -3.28 -12.43 -6.56
C ASN A 160 -2.63 -13.54 -5.73
N SER A 161 -3.25 -13.90 -4.60
CA SER A 161 -2.76 -14.97 -3.72
C SER A 161 -2.81 -16.38 -4.34
N PHE A 162 -3.55 -16.57 -5.43
CA PHE A 162 -3.67 -17.86 -6.14
C PHE A 162 -2.69 -18.01 -7.32
N ASP A 163 -1.99 -16.94 -7.70
CA ASP A 163 -0.99 -17.00 -8.77
C ASP A 163 0.38 -17.43 -8.23
N ALA A 164 1.11 -18.26 -8.96
CA ALA A 164 2.38 -18.83 -8.47
C ALA A 164 3.51 -17.79 -8.32
N VAL A 165 3.46 -16.68 -9.06
CA VAL A 165 4.46 -15.61 -9.01
C VAL A 165 3.97 -14.45 -8.16
N ASP A 166 2.71 -14.03 -8.32
CA ASP A 166 2.17 -12.86 -7.63
C ASP A 166 1.82 -13.15 -6.15
N THR A 167 1.71 -14.42 -5.73
CA THR A 167 1.38 -14.78 -4.33
C THR A 167 2.41 -14.30 -3.30
N PHE A 168 3.65 -14.02 -3.72
CA PHE A 168 4.73 -13.56 -2.86
C PHE A 168 5.62 -12.55 -3.59
N THR A 169 6.03 -11.50 -2.87
CA THR A 169 6.89 -10.43 -3.38
C THR A 169 7.94 -10.09 -2.33
N SER A 170 9.23 -10.29 -2.66
CA SER A 170 10.36 -9.93 -1.80
C SER A 170 10.47 -8.42 -1.56
N LEU A 171 11.21 -8.01 -0.52
CA LEU A 171 11.41 -6.58 -0.22
C LEU A 171 12.15 -5.84 -1.34
N GLU A 172 13.07 -6.52 -2.02
CA GLU A 172 13.80 -5.99 -3.17
C GLU A 172 12.85 -5.78 -4.36
N LYS A 173 12.01 -6.78 -4.67
CA LYS A 173 11.01 -6.65 -5.73
C LYS A 173 9.96 -5.57 -5.42
N GLN A 174 9.50 -5.47 -4.17
CA GLN A 174 8.61 -4.38 -3.73
C GLN A 174 9.25 -3.01 -3.95
N HIS A 175 10.53 -2.85 -3.63
CA HIS A 175 11.28 -1.62 -3.88
C HIS A 175 11.32 -1.29 -5.37
N HIS A 176 11.76 -2.21 -6.21
CA HIS A 176 11.90 -1.97 -7.65
C HIS A 176 10.57 -1.62 -8.32
N MET A 177 9.50 -2.33 -7.95
CA MET A 177 8.16 -2.02 -8.43
C MET A 177 7.72 -0.61 -8.06
N LEU A 178 7.82 -0.26 -6.77
CA LEU A 178 7.40 1.06 -6.29
C LEU A 178 8.27 2.18 -6.89
N GLU A 179 9.59 1.95 -6.99
CA GLU A 179 10.50 2.94 -7.56
C GLU A 179 10.20 3.24 -9.02
N LEU A 180 9.94 2.23 -9.86
CA LEU A 180 9.62 2.45 -11.27
C LEU A 180 8.28 3.18 -11.45
N LEU A 181 7.24 2.77 -10.72
CA LEU A 181 5.93 3.42 -10.77
C LEU A 181 6.03 4.90 -10.37
N MET A 182 6.70 5.19 -9.26
CA MET A 182 6.87 6.56 -8.78
C MET A 182 7.82 7.36 -9.69
N THR A 183 8.87 6.74 -10.23
CA THR A 183 9.78 7.40 -11.16
C THR A 183 9.07 7.81 -12.44
N TRP A 184 8.23 6.95 -13.01
CA TRP A 184 7.38 7.32 -14.15
C TRP A 184 6.50 8.51 -13.79
N TYR A 185 5.79 8.48 -12.65
CA TYR A 185 4.95 9.60 -12.22
C TYR A 185 5.72 10.92 -12.10
N TYR A 186 6.88 10.92 -11.42
CA TYR A 186 7.69 12.13 -11.25
C TYR A 186 8.20 12.69 -12.58
N GLN A 187 8.64 11.83 -13.50
CA GLN A 187 9.13 12.28 -14.79
C GLN A 187 7.99 12.73 -15.71
N ALA A 188 6.84 12.04 -15.68
CA ALA A 188 5.64 12.45 -16.39
C ALA A 188 5.13 13.81 -15.91
N GLN A 189 5.15 14.07 -14.59
CA GLN A 189 4.77 15.39 -14.06
C GLN A 189 5.69 16.49 -14.60
N LYS A 190 7.01 16.28 -14.56
CA LYS A 190 7.98 17.25 -15.12
C LYS A 190 7.81 17.47 -16.63
N ALA A 191 7.52 16.39 -17.36
CA ALA A 191 7.27 16.43 -18.79
C ALA A 191 5.98 17.22 -19.11
N LEU A 192 4.93 17.01 -18.32
CA LEU A 192 3.67 17.76 -18.42
C LEU A 192 3.87 19.24 -18.12
N ASP A 193 4.61 19.57 -17.06
CA ASP A 193 4.96 20.96 -16.70
C ASP A 193 5.81 21.64 -17.80
N SER A 194 6.54 20.85 -18.60
CA SER A 194 7.30 21.30 -19.77
C SER A 194 6.46 21.40 -21.05
N GLY A 195 5.15 21.14 -20.98
CA GLY A 195 4.21 21.27 -22.10
C GLY A 195 3.98 20.00 -22.93
N ILE A 196 4.49 18.84 -22.50
CA ILE A 196 4.17 17.57 -23.18
C ILE A 196 2.72 17.20 -22.88
N GLU A 197 1.96 16.86 -23.92
CA GLU A 197 0.55 16.49 -23.80
C GLU A 197 0.36 15.26 -22.91
N TYR A 198 -0.59 15.34 -21.97
CA TYR A 198 -1.01 14.24 -21.09
C TYR A 198 -1.16 12.89 -21.81
N LYS A 199 -1.84 12.90 -22.97
CA LYS A 199 -2.08 11.68 -23.76
C LYS A 199 -0.80 10.97 -24.20
N LYS A 200 0.28 11.70 -24.48
CA LYS A 200 1.56 11.09 -24.86
C LYS A 200 2.24 10.40 -23.67
N LEU A 201 2.06 10.93 -22.46
CA LEU A 201 2.66 10.40 -21.24
C LEU A 201 1.97 9.13 -20.74
N VAL A 202 0.64 9.07 -20.86
CA VAL A 202 -0.14 7.91 -20.41
C VAL A 202 -0.15 6.74 -21.39
N ASN A 203 0.20 7.01 -22.66
CA ASN A 203 0.28 5.99 -23.72
C ASN A 203 1.73 5.53 -23.99
N LEU A 204 2.67 5.83 -23.08
CA LEU A 204 4.03 5.30 -23.15
C LEU A 204 4.01 3.77 -23.07
N GLU A 205 4.76 3.09 -23.94
CA GLU A 205 4.76 1.63 -24.04
C GLU A 205 5.30 0.99 -22.77
N VAL A 206 6.29 1.63 -22.14
CA VAL A 206 6.87 1.17 -20.86
C VAL A 206 5.80 0.97 -19.78
N ARG A 207 4.68 1.71 -19.79
CA ARG A 207 3.63 1.59 -18.76
C ARG A 207 2.93 0.24 -18.78
N ASP A 208 2.70 -0.30 -19.98
CA ASP A 208 2.12 -1.64 -20.11
C ASP A 208 3.06 -2.70 -19.53
N GLU A 209 4.36 -2.49 -19.64
CA GLU A 209 5.36 -3.37 -19.02
C GLU A 209 5.47 -3.19 -17.50
N LEU A 210 5.35 -1.96 -16.99
CA LEU A 210 5.30 -1.67 -15.55
C LEU A 210 4.15 -2.43 -14.88
N SER A 211 2.97 -2.50 -15.51
CA SER A 211 1.82 -3.26 -14.98
C SER A 211 2.08 -4.75 -14.78
N ARG A 212 3.07 -5.30 -15.50
CA ARG A 212 3.43 -6.72 -15.50
C ARG A 212 4.59 -7.04 -14.55
N LEU A 213 5.21 -6.04 -13.93
CA LEU A 213 6.34 -6.23 -13.02
C LEU A 213 6.04 -7.21 -11.89
N LYS A 214 4.81 -7.21 -11.37
CA LYS A 214 4.39 -8.15 -10.33
C LYS A 214 4.47 -9.62 -10.77
N MET A 215 4.38 -9.89 -12.07
CA MET A 215 4.50 -11.23 -12.67
C MET A 215 5.94 -11.62 -13.02
N VAL A 216 6.92 -10.75 -12.78
CA VAL A 216 8.34 -11.06 -13.01
C VAL A 216 8.84 -11.98 -11.89
N PRO A 217 9.48 -13.11 -12.22
CA PRO A 217 10.13 -13.96 -11.21
C PRO A 217 11.20 -13.22 -10.40
N GLU A 218 11.34 -13.58 -9.13
CA GLU A 218 12.27 -12.93 -8.19
C GLU A 218 13.72 -12.93 -8.69
N ASP A 219 14.17 -13.97 -9.38
CA ASP A 219 15.53 -14.10 -9.89
C ASP A 219 15.84 -13.19 -11.10
N LYS A 220 14.81 -12.56 -11.68
CA LYS A 220 14.93 -11.70 -12.87
C LYS A 220 14.54 -10.25 -12.62
N ILE A 221 14.16 -9.91 -11.39
CA ILE A 221 13.59 -8.60 -11.10
C ILE A 221 14.60 -7.47 -11.29
N THR A 222 15.86 -7.67 -10.89
CA THR A 222 16.91 -6.66 -11.01
C THR A 222 17.22 -6.35 -12.48
N ASP A 223 17.41 -7.38 -13.30
CA ASP A 223 17.65 -7.22 -14.74
C ASP A 223 16.47 -6.51 -15.42
N LYS A 224 15.23 -6.91 -15.07
CA LYS A 224 14.03 -6.28 -15.65
C LYS A 224 13.84 -4.85 -15.16
N PHE A 225 14.24 -4.55 -13.92
CA PHE A 225 14.22 -3.18 -13.40
C PHE A 225 15.16 -2.27 -14.20
N ASP A 226 16.40 -2.69 -14.43
CA ASP A 226 17.37 -1.91 -15.21
C ASP A 226 16.90 -1.68 -16.65
N GLU A 227 16.35 -2.73 -17.27
CA GLU A 227 15.77 -2.66 -18.62
C GLU A 227 14.63 -1.62 -18.69
N LEU A 228 13.66 -1.71 -17.79
CA LEU A 228 12.49 -0.81 -17.80
C LEU A 228 12.84 0.61 -17.37
N ASN A 229 13.79 0.79 -16.46
CA ASN A 229 14.28 2.11 -16.11
C ASN A 229 14.97 2.77 -17.30
N ALA A 230 15.80 2.03 -18.06
CA ALA A 230 16.41 2.53 -19.28
C ALA A 230 15.36 2.87 -20.35
N GLN A 231 14.37 1.99 -20.56
CA GLN A 231 13.27 2.21 -21.49
C GLN A 231 12.46 3.47 -21.13
N LEU A 232 12.07 3.62 -19.86
CA LEU A 232 11.35 4.79 -19.36
C LEU A 232 12.09 6.09 -19.67
N ASN A 233 13.38 6.14 -19.34
CA ASN A 233 14.21 7.32 -19.58
C ASN A 233 14.34 7.63 -21.09
N ASN A 234 14.46 6.60 -21.94
CA ASN A 234 14.58 6.75 -23.38
C ASN A 234 13.28 7.27 -24.02
N GLU A 235 12.13 6.69 -23.68
CA GLU A 235 10.83 7.10 -24.22
C GLU A 235 10.49 8.54 -23.83
N LEU A 236 10.70 8.91 -22.56
CA LEU A 236 10.45 10.28 -22.10
C LEU A 236 11.40 11.30 -22.71
N SER A 237 12.68 10.94 -22.90
CA SER A 237 13.63 11.80 -23.61
C SER A 237 13.22 12.01 -25.06
N ALA A 238 12.73 10.98 -25.74
CA ALA A 238 12.23 11.09 -27.11
C ALA A 238 11.07 12.09 -27.22
N LEU A 239 10.14 12.07 -26.26
CA LEU A 239 9.03 13.05 -26.20
C LEU A 239 9.53 14.49 -26.00
N GLY A 240 10.57 14.70 -25.18
CA GLY A 240 11.17 16.03 -24.95
C GLY A 240 11.93 16.60 -26.15
N THR A 241 12.52 15.74 -26.99
CA THR A 241 13.25 16.18 -28.20
C THR A 241 12.36 16.56 -29.38
N GLY A 242 11.12 16.07 -29.43
CA GLY A 242 10.16 16.34 -30.51
C GLY A 242 9.39 17.66 -30.42
N GLY A 243 9.71 18.50 -29.42
CA GLY A 243 9.02 19.77 -29.11
C GLY A 243 9.74 21.05 -29.56
N LYS A 244 10.63 20.98 -30.56
CA LYS A 244 11.25 22.17 -31.19
C LYS A 244 10.80 22.35 -32.62
#